data_AF-A0A376VVG1-F1
#
_entry.id   AF-A0A376VVG1-F1
#
_cell.length_a   1.000
_cell.length_b   1.000
_cell.length_c   1.000
_cell.angle_alpha   90.00
_cell.angle_beta   90.00
_cell.angle_gamma   90.00
#
_symmetry.space_group_name_H-M   'P 1'
#
loop_
_entity.id
_entity.type
_entity.pdbx_description
1 polymer ?
#
loop_
_entity_poly.entity_id
_entity_poly.type
_entity_poly.pdbx_seq_one_letter_code
_entity_poly.pdbx_strand_id
1 'polypeptide(L)'
;MASVLKTSLKTDSVVTIYNLVLNADFLTVIPCDMTSPFGSNQFITIPVEETLPVAQYAAVWSKNYRIKKAASVLVELAKEYSSYMGVDEGN
;
A
#
# COMPACT_ATOMS: atom_id res chain seq x y z
N MET A 1 -17.63 8.05 -31.42
CA MET A 1 -17.91 7.54 -30.07
C MET A 1 -17.02 6.34 -29.83
N ALA A 2 -15.86 6.54 -29.19
CA ALA A 2 -15.01 5.42 -28.80
C ALA A 2 -15.66 4.72 -27.61
N SER A 3 -16.10 3.48 -27.80
CA SER A 3 -16.49 2.59 -26.71
C SER A 3 -15.25 2.39 -25.84
N VAL A 4 -15.22 2.97 -24.64
CA VAL A 4 -14.17 2.70 -23.65
C VAL A 4 -14.35 1.25 -23.24
N LEU A 5 -13.54 0.37 -23.82
CA LEU A 5 -13.40 -1.01 -23.35
C LEU A 5 -12.79 -0.93 -21.95
N LYS A 6 -13.63 -1.06 -20.93
CA LYS A 6 -13.19 -1.11 -19.53
C LYS A 6 -12.57 -2.47 -19.25
N THR A 7 -11.30 -2.63 -19.58
CA THR A 7 -10.50 -3.80 -19.19
C THR A 7 -10.02 -3.63 -17.76
N SER A 8 -10.65 -4.32 -16.82
CA SER A 8 -10.16 -4.39 -15.44
C SER A 8 -9.21 -5.57 -15.29
N LEU A 9 -7.94 -5.30 -15.00
CA LEU A 9 -6.96 -6.33 -14.63
C LEU A 9 -6.92 -6.46 -13.11
N LYS A 10 -6.82 -7.69 -12.62
CA LYS A 10 -6.63 -8.00 -11.19
C LYS A 10 -5.28 -8.68 -11.03
N THR A 11 -4.45 -8.15 -10.15
CA THR A 11 -3.17 -8.75 -9.78
C THR A 11 -2.87 -8.42 -8.32
N ASP A 12 -2.22 -9.34 -7.65
CA ASP A 12 -1.68 -9.23 -6.30
C ASP A 12 -0.18 -8.85 -6.31
N SER A 13 0.43 -8.74 -7.49
CA SER A 13 1.83 -8.37 -7.65
C SER A 13 2.01 -6.86 -7.70
N VAL A 14 2.58 -6.30 -6.63
CA VAL A 14 2.95 -4.89 -6.52
C VAL A 14 3.87 -4.44 -7.66
N VAL A 15 4.86 -5.28 -8.02
CA VAL A 15 5.79 -4.98 -9.12
C VAL A 15 5.06 -4.90 -10.45
N THR A 16 4.12 -5.81 -10.69
CA THR A 16 3.31 -5.81 -11.91
C THR A 16 2.44 -4.56 -11.98
N ILE A 17 1.83 -4.15 -10.86
CA ILE A 17 1.03 -2.92 -10.78
C ILE A 17 1.86 -1.71 -11.24
N TYR A 18 3.04 -1.50 -10.66
CA TYR A 18 3.86 -0.34 -11.03
C TYR A 18 4.33 -0.37 -12.47
N ASN A 19 4.69 -1.55 -13.00
CA ASN A 19 5.10 -1.66 -14.39
C ASN A 19 3.96 -1.33 -15.36
N LEU A 20 2.73 -1.73 -15.04
CA LEU A 20 1.54 -1.38 -15.84
C LEU A 20 1.23 0.11 -15.79
N VAL A 21 1.31 0.72 -14.60
CA VAL A 21 1.11 2.17 -14.44
C VAL A 21 2.17 2.95 -15.23
N LEU A 22 3.42 2.54 -15.12
CA LEU A 22 4.54 3.24 -15.75
C LEU A 22 4.58 3.07 -17.27
N ASN A 23 4.24 1.88 -17.78
CA ASN A 23 4.51 1.52 -19.19
C ASN A 23 3.28 1.17 -20.03
N ALA A 24 2.07 1.10 -19.44
CA ALA A 24 0.88 0.58 -20.13
C ALA A 24 -0.40 1.40 -19.91
N ASP A 25 -0.28 2.65 -19.44
CA ASP A 25 -1.41 3.58 -19.25
C ASP A 25 -2.52 3.05 -18.32
N PHE A 26 -2.12 2.33 -17.26
CA PHE A 26 -3.03 1.87 -16.22
C PHE A 26 -3.10 2.85 -15.05
N LEU A 27 -4.31 3.04 -14.52
CA LEU A 27 -4.53 3.66 -13.21
C LEU A 27 -4.72 2.57 -12.15
N THR A 28 -4.16 2.78 -10.95
CA THR A 28 -4.31 1.89 -9.81
C THR A 28 -4.63 2.68 -8.53
N VAL A 29 -5.20 1.99 -7.55
CA VAL A 29 -5.39 2.50 -6.18
C VAL A 29 -4.52 1.66 -5.26
N ILE A 30 -3.64 2.32 -4.51
CA ILE A 30 -2.69 1.70 -3.58
C ILE A 30 -2.68 2.48 -2.26
N PRO A 31 -2.19 1.90 -1.15
CA PRO A 31 -1.98 2.64 0.09
C PRO A 31 -1.12 3.89 -0.13
N CYS A 32 -1.41 4.99 0.58
CA CYS A 32 -0.69 6.25 0.44
C CYS A 32 0.82 6.12 0.65
N ASP A 33 1.22 5.28 1.62
CA ASP A 33 2.63 4.98 1.93
C ASP A 33 3.39 4.28 0.79
N MET A 34 2.67 3.82 -0.24
CA MET A 34 3.22 3.17 -1.41
C MET A 34 3.31 4.07 -2.65
N THR A 35 2.91 5.35 -2.55
CA THR A 35 2.85 6.27 -3.71
C THR A 35 4.20 6.62 -4.34
N SER A 36 5.30 6.48 -3.59
CA SER A 36 6.67 6.61 -4.11
C SER A 36 7.43 5.28 -4.02
N PRO A 37 7.18 4.34 -4.94
CA PRO A 37 7.92 3.08 -4.96
C PRO A 37 9.39 3.35 -5.26
N PHE A 38 10.26 2.71 -4.47
CA PHE A 38 11.72 2.76 -4.64
C PHE A 38 12.32 4.18 -4.62
N GLY A 39 11.64 5.16 -4.01
CA GLY A 39 12.07 6.56 -4.01
C GLY A 39 12.03 7.22 -5.39
N SER A 40 11.21 6.69 -6.30
CA SER A 40 11.05 7.25 -7.65
C SER A 40 10.07 8.43 -7.68
N ASN A 41 10.31 9.37 -8.59
CA ASN A 41 9.46 10.53 -8.90
C ASN A 41 8.70 10.38 -10.22
N GLN A 42 8.56 9.13 -10.71
CA GLN A 42 7.95 8.82 -12.00
C GLN A 42 6.42 8.63 -11.93
N PHE A 43 5.86 8.69 -10.72
CA PHE A 43 4.44 8.50 -10.46
C PHE A 43 3.82 9.80 -9.97
N ILE A 44 2.57 10.04 -10.35
CA ILE A 44 1.76 11.15 -9.83
C ILE A 44 0.59 10.59 -9.02
N THR A 45 0.19 11.29 -7.97
CA THR A 45 -1.01 10.97 -7.20
C THR A 45 -2.16 11.83 -7.71
N ILE A 46 -3.26 11.18 -8.08
CA ILE A 46 -4.50 11.87 -8.48
C ILE A 46 -5.34 12.06 -7.21
N PRO A 47 -5.77 13.29 -6.87
CA PRO A 47 -6.62 13.52 -5.71
C PRO A 47 -7.98 12.82 -5.92
N VAL A 48 -8.47 12.17 -4.87
CA VAL A 48 -9.79 11.52 -4.86
C VAL A 48 -10.70 12.37 -3.98
N GLU A 49 -11.84 12.80 -4.53
CA GLU A 49 -12.80 13.66 -3.82
C GLU A 49 -13.53 12.93 -2.68
N GLU A 50 -13.60 11.60 -2.76
CA GLU A 50 -14.24 10.74 -1.77
C GLU A 50 -13.23 10.06 -0.83
N THR A 51 -13.66 9.77 0.40
CA THR A 51 -12.82 9.06 1.38
C THR A 51 -12.69 7.58 0.98
N LEU A 52 -11.48 7.18 0.60
CA LEU A 52 -11.14 5.77 0.39
C LEU A 52 -10.91 5.07 1.74
N PRO A 53 -11.19 3.75 1.84
CA PRO A 53 -10.91 3.01 3.06
C PRO A 53 -9.43 3.03 3.39
N VAL A 54 -9.11 3.28 4.67
CA VAL A 54 -7.74 3.23 5.17
C VAL A 54 -7.24 1.79 5.18
N ALA A 55 -6.04 1.57 4.66
CA ALA A 55 -5.41 0.25 4.66
C ALA A 55 -5.15 -0.22 6.10
N GLN A 56 -5.60 -1.45 6.42
CA GLN A 56 -5.40 -2.06 7.73
C GLN A 56 -4.37 -3.20 7.61
N TYR A 57 -3.34 -3.16 8.45
CA TYR A 57 -2.26 -4.15 8.46
C TYR A 57 -2.37 -5.06 9.68
N ALA A 58 -2.03 -6.33 9.51
CA ALA A 58 -2.02 -7.32 10.59
C ALA A 58 -0.74 -8.18 10.54
N ALA A 59 -0.16 -8.46 11.70
CA ALA A 59 0.91 -9.43 11.83
C ALA A 59 0.30 -10.84 11.88
N VAL A 60 0.64 -11.68 10.90
CA VAL A 60 0.14 -13.05 10.80
C VAL A 60 1.25 -14.04 11.15
N TRP A 61 0.95 -14.95 12.07
CA TRP A 61 1.86 -16.03 12.48
C TRP A 61 1.14 -17.38 12.44
N SER A 62 1.85 -18.44 12.09
CA SER A 62 1.26 -19.79 12.04
C SER A 62 1.07 -20.35 13.45
N LYS A 63 -0.14 -20.79 13.75
CA LYS A 63 -0.49 -21.46 15.02
C LYS A 63 0.30 -22.74 15.28
N ASN A 64 0.92 -23.32 14.24
CA ASN A 64 1.70 -24.55 14.34
C ASN A 64 3.07 -24.32 14.98
N TYR A 65 3.49 -23.07 15.21
CA TYR A 65 4.79 -22.73 15.77
C TYR A 65 4.65 -21.80 16.96
N ARG A 66 5.44 -22.04 18.02
CA ARG A 66 5.60 -21.08 19.11
C ARG A 66 6.26 -19.81 18.57
N ILE A 67 5.70 -18.65 18.93
CA ILE A 67 6.31 -17.37 18.58
C ILE A 67 7.68 -17.27 19.25
N LYS A 68 8.71 -16.92 18.46
CA LYS A 68 10.06 -16.70 18.97
C LYS A 68 10.17 -15.28 19.53
N LYS A 69 11.05 -15.06 20.51
CA LYS A 69 11.30 -13.73 21.09
C LYS A 69 11.54 -12.64 20.03
N ALA A 70 12.33 -12.94 18.99
CA ALA A 70 12.59 -11.99 17.91
C ALA A 70 11.32 -11.59 17.14
N ALA A 71 10.39 -12.52 16.91
CA ALA A 71 9.12 -12.22 16.24
C ALA A 71 8.19 -11.38 17.13
N SER A 72 8.19 -11.62 18.45
CA SER A 72 7.47 -10.79 19.41
C SER A 72 8.01 -9.35 19.44
N VAL A 73 9.33 -9.19 19.48
CA VAL A 73 9.97 -7.87 19.42
C VAL A 73 9.61 -7.12 18.14
N LEU A 74 9.55 -7.81 16.99
CA LEU A 74 9.13 -7.19 15.74
C LEU A 74 7.70 -6.62 15.81
N VAL A 75 6.77 -7.34 16.45
CA VAL A 75 5.38 -6.88 16.62
C VAL A 75 5.31 -5.68 17.57
N GLU A 76 6.13 -5.65 18.62
CA GLU A 76 6.22 -4.50 19.53
C GLU A 76 6.76 -3.26 18.82
N LEU A 77 7.84 -3.42 18.05
CA LEU A 77 8.40 -2.34 17.23
C LEU A 77 7.36 -1.81 16.23
N ALA A 78 6.66 -2.70 15.52
CA ALA A 78 5.62 -2.28 14.58
C ALA A 78 4.51 -1.45 15.24
N LYS A 79 4.12 -1.79 16.48
CA LYS A 79 3.16 -0.99 17.25
C LYS A 79 3.72 0.37 17.63
N GLU A 80 4.97 0.43 18.07
CA GLU A 80 5.63 1.69 18.43
C GLU A 80 5.70 2.64 17.23
N TYR A 81 6.14 2.13 16.07
CA TYR A 81 6.16 2.91 14.82
C TYR A 81 4.78 3.45 14.43
N SER A 82 3.72 2.65 14.59
CA SER A 82 2.35 3.11 14.29
C SER A 82 1.88 4.24 15.23
N SER A 83 2.39 4.29 16.47
CA SER A 83 2.04 5.35 17.42
C SER A 83 2.72 6.68 17.11
N TYR A 84 3.93 6.66 16.54
CA TYR A 84 4.63 7.88 16.13
C TYR A 84 4.08 8.48 14.84
N MET A 85 3.61 7.64 13.90
CA MET A 85 3.03 8.09 12.62
C MET A 85 1.62 8.69 12.75
N GLY A 86 1.01 8.65 13.95
CA GLY A 86 -0.29 9.28 14.23
C GLY A 86 -0.20 10.73 14.71
N VAL A 87 0.99 11.34 14.71
CA VAL A 87 1.24 12.70 15.23
C VAL A 87 1.96 13.54 14.16
N ASP A 88 1.23 13.95 13.12
CA ASP A 88 1.44 15.13 12.23
C ASP A 88 0.49 14.97 11.01
N GLU A 89 -0.27 15.95 10.50
CA GLU A 89 -0.27 17.41 10.64
C GLU A 89 -1.71 17.95 10.75
N GLY A 90 -1.99 18.64 11.85
CA GLY A 90 -3.04 19.64 11.94
C GLY A 90 -2.39 20.97 12.28
N ASN A 91 -1.99 21.72 11.26
CA ASN A 91 -1.73 23.16 11.33
C ASN A 91 -1.93 23.82 9.96
#